data_AF-A0A957HZV2-F1
#
_entry.id   AF-A0A957HZV2-F1
#
_cell.length_a   1.000
_cell.length_b   1.000
_cell.length_c   1.000
_cell.angle_alpha   90.00
_cell.angle_beta   90.00
_cell.angle_gamma   90.00
#
_symmetry.space_group_name_H-M   'P 1'
#
loop_
_entity.id
_entity.type
_entity.pdbx_description
1 polymer ?
#
loop_
_entity_poly.entity_id
_entity_poly.type
_entity_poly.pdbx_seq_one_letter_code
_entity_poly.pdbx_strand_id
1 'polypeptide(L)'
;MKKQFQQKKLLTQRTLWHALQTTLYLLAGTGLAALGYALFQVPNNIVSGGLSGVAIMVNHYTDWPVGLMYWVMNVPMLVLGFFQLGRWRFVVSTLISATIFSVLVDLFGVILPQVIAQFPLSHDVLLTSVYAGIIGGIGAGLVYRAGSTFGGTAVVGRVIQQRTGLPLSQVYAFTDGAVILIAGLIFGWEIAMYGFLVLFINGLAADYTLEGPSSTRTVTIITNKPKEIADALIEQTHRGVSYWQVTGGYTGEMRHMVSCTVYRPQVNAVKRIVAEVESEAFVTIGVSHQALGKGFKRLR
;
A
#
# COMPACT_ATOMS: atom_id res chain seq x y z
N MET A 1 -40.91 -1.91 -17.58
CA MET A 1 -40.50 -3.19 -16.96
C MET A 1 -39.19 -3.80 -17.50
N LYS A 2 -39.02 -4.05 -18.82
CA LYS A 2 -37.78 -4.68 -19.37
C LYS A 2 -36.48 -3.90 -19.11
N LYS A 3 -36.50 -2.56 -19.17
CA LYS A 3 -35.32 -1.71 -18.85
C LYS A 3 -34.89 -1.81 -17.38
N GLN A 4 -35.83 -1.83 -16.43
CA GLN A 4 -35.50 -1.99 -14.99
C GLN A 4 -34.96 -3.39 -14.67
N PHE A 5 -35.44 -4.43 -15.37
CA PHE A 5 -34.91 -5.79 -15.22
C PHE A 5 -33.49 -5.94 -15.78
N GLN A 6 -33.20 -5.34 -16.93
CA GLN A 6 -31.84 -5.30 -17.47
C GLN A 6 -30.90 -4.45 -16.61
N GLN A 7 -31.38 -3.33 -16.06
CA GLN A 7 -30.60 -2.48 -15.17
C GLN A 7 -30.27 -3.20 -13.85
N LYS A 8 -31.22 -3.92 -13.25
CA LYS A 8 -30.96 -4.81 -12.09
C LYS A 8 -29.97 -5.92 -12.44
N LYS A 9 -30.11 -6.58 -13.59
CA LYS A 9 -29.19 -7.66 -14.03
C LYS A 9 -27.76 -7.14 -14.26
N LEU A 10 -27.61 -5.95 -14.84
CA LEU A 10 -26.31 -5.29 -15.04
C LEU A 10 -25.68 -4.82 -13.73
N LEU A 11 -26.49 -4.33 -12.78
CA LEU A 11 -26.03 -3.98 -11.43
C LEU A 11 -25.55 -5.23 -10.68
N THR A 12 -26.33 -6.32 -10.68
CA THR A 12 -25.96 -7.60 -10.04
C THR A 12 -24.73 -8.25 -10.66
N GLN A 13 -24.58 -8.21 -11.99
CA GLN A 13 -23.38 -8.71 -12.66
C GLN A 13 -22.13 -7.88 -12.33
N ARG A 14 -22.27 -6.56 -12.19
CA ARG A 14 -21.17 -5.70 -11.72
C ARG A 14 -20.80 -6.02 -10.28
N THR A 15 -21.76 -6.19 -9.37
CA THR A 15 -21.46 -6.58 -7.97
C THR A 15 -20.79 -7.94 -7.87
N LEU A 16 -21.22 -8.93 -8.66
CA LEU A 16 -20.57 -10.25 -8.71
C LEU A 16 -19.15 -10.19 -9.24
N TRP A 17 -18.91 -9.42 -10.31
CA TRP A 17 -17.57 -9.22 -10.85
C TRP A 17 -16.64 -8.53 -9.84
N HIS A 18 -17.14 -7.52 -9.14
CA HIS A 18 -16.39 -6.86 -8.07
C HIS A 18 -16.10 -7.80 -6.90
N ALA A 19 -17.07 -8.62 -6.50
CA ALA A 19 -16.86 -9.63 -5.46
C ALA A 19 -15.78 -10.65 -5.87
N LEU A 20 -15.83 -11.16 -7.11
CA LEU A 20 -14.82 -12.07 -7.64
C LEU A 20 -13.42 -11.43 -7.67
N GLN A 21 -13.30 -10.20 -8.16
CA GLN A 21 -12.02 -9.47 -8.16
C GLN A 21 -11.48 -9.29 -6.74
N THR A 22 -12.35 -8.95 -5.80
CA THR A 22 -12.00 -8.76 -4.38
C THR A 22 -11.50 -10.06 -3.76
N THR A 23 -12.22 -11.17 -3.97
CA THR A 23 -11.81 -12.50 -3.48
C THR A 23 -10.50 -12.95 -4.11
N LEU A 24 -10.30 -12.72 -5.40
CA LEU A 24 -9.04 -13.06 -6.08
C LEU A 24 -7.86 -12.28 -5.50
N TYR A 25 -8.00 -10.97 -5.30
CA TYR A 25 -6.96 -10.15 -4.66
C TYR A 25 -6.69 -10.58 -3.22
N LEU A 26 -7.75 -10.95 -2.49
CA LEU A 26 -7.62 -11.45 -1.13
C LEU A 26 -6.81 -12.75 -1.09
N LEU A 27 -7.20 -13.75 -1.87
CA LEU A 27 -6.54 -15.07 -1.89
C LEU A 27 -5.10 -15.00 -2.41
N ALA A 28 -4.88 -14.28 -3.51
CA ALA A 28 -3.55 -14.10 -4.06
C ALA A 28 -2.66 -13.29 -3.10
N GLY A 29 -3.20 -12.24 -2.49
CA GLY A 29 -2.47 -11.40 -1.54
C GLY A 29 -2.09 -12.12 -0.26
N THR A 30 -3.05 -12.85 0.36
CA THR A 30 -2.77 -13.63 1.58
C THR A 30 -1.81 -14.77 1.30
N GLY A 31 -1.96 -15.46 0.17
CA GLY A 31 -1.04 -16.53 -0.23
C GLY A 31 0.38 -16.03 -0.48
N LEU A 32 0.54 -14.90 -1.17
CA LEU A 32 1.85 -14.31 -1.43
C LEU A 32 2.52 -13.83 -0.13
N ALA A 33 1.76 -13.17 0.75
CA ALA A 33 2.28 -12.73 2.04
C ALA A 33 2.68 -13.93 2.93
N ALA A 34 1.83 -14.97 3.00
CA ALA A 34 2.13 -16.19 3.76
C ALA A 34 3.38 -16.89 3.21
N LEU A 35 3.54 -16.94 1.88
CA LEU A 35 4.71 -17.51 1.23
C LEU A 35 5.98 -16.73 1.58
N GLY A 36 5.96 -15.39 1.47
CA GLY A 36 7.09 -14.54 1.84
C GLY A 36 7.47 -14.67 3.31
N TYR A 37 6.47 -14.80 4.17
CA TYR A 37 6.67 -15.00 5.60
C TYR A 37 7.31 -16.37 5.92
N ALA A 38 6.75 -17.45 5.38
CA ALA A 38 7.22 -18.81 5.64
C ALA A 38 8.56 -19.15 4.98
N LEU A 39 8.87 -18.58 3.80
CA LEU A 39 10.15 -18.80 3.12
C LEU A 39 11.31 -18.00 3.73
N PHE A 40 11.05 -16.73 4.07
CA PHE A 40 12.14 -15.78 4.32
C PHE A 40 12.22 -15.35 5.78
N GLN A 41 11.08 -15.08 6.44
CA GLN A 41 11.08 -14.54 7.81
C GLN A 41 11.25 -15.64 8.86
N VAL A 42 10.40 -16.67 8.83
CA VAL A 42 10.40 -17.73 9.85
C VAL A 42 11.75 -18.48 9.93
N PRO A 43 12.35 -18.95 8.82
CA PRO A 43 13.60 -19.73 8.89
C PRO A 43 14.81 -18.91 9.34
N ASN A 44 14.77 -17.58 9.16
CA ASN A 44 15.87 -16.67 9.52
C ASN A 44 15.59 -15.86 10.80
N ASN A 45 14.51 -16.16 11.51
CA ASN A 45 14.02 -15.41 12.68
C ASN A 45 13.87 -13.91 12.43
N ILE A 46 13.62 -13.49 11.18
CA ILE A 46 13.51 -12.07 10.85
C ILE A 46 12.14 -11.57 11.31
N VAL A 47 12.14 -10.79 12.38
CA VAL A 47 10.95 -10.17 12.93
C VAL A 47 10.77 -8.80 12.30
N SER A 48 9.77 -8.66 11.41
CA SER A 48 9.44 -7.38 10.77
C SER A 48 8.41 -6.54 11.55
N GLY A 49 8.17 -6.89 12.81
CA GLY A 49 7.17 -6.27 13.68
C GLY A 49 5.80 -6.94 13.63
N GLY A 50 4.81 -6.29 14.25
CA GLY A 50 3.44 -6.78 14.31
C GLY A 50 3.21 -8.07 15.09
N LEU A 51 1.98 -8.59 15.03
CA LEU A 51 1.64 -9.88 15.66
C LEU A 51 2.37 -11.06 15.01
N SER A 52 2.68 -10.97 13.72
CA SER A 52 3.50 -11.96 13.02
C SER A 52 4.89 -12.04 13.66
N GLY A 53 5.54 -10.91 13.91
CA GLY A 53 6.80 -10.86 14.64
C GLY A 53 6.74 -11.51 16.02
N VAL A 54 5.67 -11.21 16.77
CA VAL A 54 5.43 -11.83 18.09
C VAL A 54 5.24 -13.35 17.96
N ALA A 55 4.57 -13.82 16.91
CA ALA A 55 4.40 -15.26 16.67
C ALA A 55 5.73 -15.98 16.41
N ILE A 56 6.70 -15.35 15.70
CA ILE A 56 8.07 -15.91 15.53
C ILE A 56 8.77 -16.01 16.89
N MET A 57 8.71 -14.94 17.70
CA MET A 57 9.33 -14.93 19.02
C MET A 57 8.74 -16.01 19.94
N VAL A 58 7.43 -16.21 19.92
CA VAL A 58 6.78 -17.26 20.73
C VAL A 58 7.14 -18.66 20.21
N ASN A 59 7.15 -18.85 18.89
CA ASN A 59 7.54 -20.13 18.28
C ASN A 59 8.97 -20.53 18.69
N HIS A 60 9.90 -19.59 18.77
CA HIS A 60 11.27 -19.86 19.20
C HIS A 60 11.39 -20.52 20.59
N TYR A 61 10.45 -20.26 21.50
CA TYR A 61 10.46 -20.84 22.86
C TYR A 61 9.51 -22.03 23.02
N THR A 62 8.51 -22.18 22.15
CA THR A 62 7.40 -23.13 22.36
C THR A 62 7.32 -24.22 21.30
N ASP A 63 7.99 -24.07 20.17
CA ASP A 63 7.86 -24.91 18.97
C ASP A 63 6.44 -25.00 18.41
N TRP A 64 5.50 -24.17 18.87
CA TRP A 64 4.13 -24.17 18.38
C TRP A 64 4.05 -23.55 16.98
N PRO A 65 3.12 -24.00 16.12
CA PRO A 65 2.95 -23.45 14.78
C PRO A 65 2.72 -21.93 14.80
N VAL A 66 3.51 -21.22 13.98
CA VAL A 66 3.53 -19.75 13.93
C VAL A 66 2.19 -19.19 13.45
N GLY A 67 1.53 -19.88 12.51
CA GLY A 67 0.21 -19.53 12.01
C GLY A 67 -0.86 -19.64 13.09
N LEU A 68 -0.88 -20.73 13.86
CA LEU A 68 -1.77 -20.89 15.01
C LEU A 68 -1.61 -19.73 16.02
N MET A 69 -0.36 -19.40 16.37
CA MET A 69 -0.08 -18.28 17.27
C MET A 69 -0.57 -16.95 16.71
N TYR A 70 -0.31 -16.69 15.43
CA TYR A 70 -0.80 -15.50 14.75
C TYR A 70 -2.33 -15.40 14.78
N TRP A 71 -3.03 -16.52 14.57
CA TRP A 71 -4.49 -16.56 14.59
C TRP A 71 -5.05 -16.27 15.99
N VAL A 72 -4.51 -16.92 17.02
CA VAL A 72 -4.93 -16.74 18.42
C VAL A 72 -4.73 -15.29 18.86
N MET A 73 -3.58 -14.70 18.54
CA MET A 73 -3.30 -13.29 18.88
C MET A 73 -4.18 -12.31 18.10
N ASN A 74 -4.73 -12.71 16.95
CA ASN A 74 -5.66 -11.88 16.19
C ASN A 74 -7.07 -11.83 16.78
N VAL A 75 -7.50 -12.86 17.52
CA VAL A 75 -8.83 -12.88 18.18
C VAL A 75 -9.07 -11.62 19.03
N PRO A 76 -8.20 -11.23 19.98
CA PRO A 76 -8.41 -10.01 20.77
C PRO A 76 -8.35 -8.74 19.90
N MET A 77 -7.53 -8.72 18.85
CA MET A 77 -7.46 -7.58 17.92
C MET A 77 -8.75 -7.41 17.12
N LEU A 78 -9.38 -8.50 16.70
CA LEU A 78 -10.67 -8.48 16.02
C LEU A 78 -11.78 -7.94 16.94
N VAL A 79 -11.76 -8.32 18.22
CA VAL A 79 -12.69 -7.77 19.22
C VAL A 79 -12.49 -6.26 19.35
N LEU A 80 -11.25 -5.78 19.48
CA LEU A 80 -10.95 -4.34 19.53
C LEU A 80 -11.40 -3.60 18.25
N GLY A 81 -11.13 -4.20 17.09
CA GLY A 81 -11.50 -3.63 15.79
C GLY A 81 -13.00 -3.59 15.54
N PHE A 82 -13.78 -4.53 16.09
CA PHE A 82 -15.23 -4.56 15.97
C PHE A 82 -15.87 -3.26 16.49
N PHE A 83 -15.41 -2.75 17.63
CA PHE A 83 -15.97 -1.57 18.26
C PHE A 83 -15.57 -0.26 17.57
N GLN A 84 -14.47 -0.23 16.81
CA GLN A 84 -13.83 1.02 16.36
C GLN A 84 -13.67 1.17 14.83
N LEU A 85 -13.70 0.08 14.04
CA LEU A 85 -13.32 0.10 12.61
C LEU A 85 -14.40 -0.36 11.61
N GLY A 86 -15.68 -0.38 12.02
CA GLY A 86 -16.79 -0.67 11.10
C GLY A 86 -17.47 -2.02 11.30
N ARG A 87 -17.50 -2.51 12.55
CA ARG A 87 -18.29 -3.66 13.03
C ARG A 87 -18.10 -4.91 12.15
N TRP A 88 -19.17 -5.42 11.56
CA TRP A 88 -19.22 -6.72 10.90
C TRP A 88 -18.43 -6.80 9.59
N ARG A 89 -18.44 -5.75 8.77
CA ARG A 89 -17.74 -5.78 7.47
C ARG A 89 -16.23 -5.93 7.67
N PHE A 90 -15.67 -5.18 8.61
CA PHE A 90 -14.25 -5.23 8.95
C PHE A 90 -13.86 -6.58 9.58
N VAL A 91 -14.64 -7.04 10.56
CA VAL A 91 -14.32 -8.28 11.28
C VAL A 91 -14.37 -9.49 10.35
N VAL A 92 -15.39 -9.59 9.50
CA VAL A 92 -15.51 -10.75 8.59
C VAL A 92 -14.36 -10.78 7.58
N SER A 93 -14.03 -9.65 6.94
CA SER A 93 -12.94 -9.64 5.95
C SER A 93 -11.59 -9.93 6.61
N THR A 94 -11.33 -9.34 7.78
CA THR A 94 -10.08 -9.53 8.52
C THR A 94 -9.95 -10.95 9.05
N LEU A 95 -11.03 -11.53 9.60
CA LEU A 95 -11.04 -12.91 10.09
C LEU A 95 -10.75 -13.91 8.97
N ILE A 96 -11.35 -13.73 7.79
CA ILE A 96 -11.07 -14.56 6.62
C ILE A 96 -9.59 -14.44 6.23
N SER A 97 -9.07 -13.21 6.16
CA SER A 97 -7.67 -12.95 5.78
C SER A 97 -6.70 -13.58 6.77
N ALA A 98 -6.92 -13.37 8.06
CA ALA A 98 -6.09 -13.90 9.14
C ALA A 98 -6.14 -15.43 9.18
N THR A 99 -7.32 -16.02 8.98
CA THR A 99 -7.47 -17.49 8.95
C THR A 99 -6.73 -18.10 7.76
N ILE A 100 -6.92 -17.56 6.55
CA ILE A 100 -6.24 -18.06 5.35
C ILE A 100 -4.73 -17.88 5.49
N PHE A 101 -4.26 -16.72 5.94
CA PHE A 101 -2.85 -16.48 6.18
C PHE A 101 -2.27 -17.49 7.19
N SER A 102 -2.94 -17.70 8.33
CA SER A 102 -2.48 -18.63 9.37
C SER A 102 -2.38 -20.06 8.86
N VAL A 103 -3.43 -20.55 8.19
CA VAL A 103 -3.46 -21.91 7.62
C VAL A 103 -2.37 -22.09 6.57
N LEU A 104 -2.18 -21.10 5.69
CA LEU A 104 -1.14 -21.18 4.65
C LEU A 104 0.26 -21.13 5.25
N VAL A 105 0.50 -20.29 6.26
CA VAL A 105 1.80 -20.22 6.95
C VAL A 105 2.13 -21.56 7.60
N ASP A 106 1.20 -22.20 8.31
CA ASP A 106 1.45 -23.49 8.94
C ASP A 106 1.62 -24.62 7.92
N LEU A 107 0.80 -24.61 6.86
CA LEU A 107 0.93 -25.55 5.74
C LEU A 107 2.31 -25.42 5.07
N PHE A 108 2.74 -24.19 4.82
CA PHE A 108 4.06 -23.91 4.27
C PHE A 108 5.18 -24.27 5.26
N GLY A 109 4.98 -24.04 6.56
CA GLY A 109 5.91 -24.45 7.61
C GLY A 109 6.16 -25.97 7.66
N VAL A 110 5.22 -26.79 7.18
CA VAL A 110 5.40 -28.25 7.05
C VAL A 110 6.05 -28.63 5.71
N ILE A 111 5.63 -28.01 4.61
CA ILE A 111 6.03 -28.41 3.24
C ILE A 111 7.38 -27.81 2.83
N LEU A 112 7.59 -26.52 3.08
CA LEU A 112 8.75 -25.78 2.56
C LEU A 112 10.10 -26.18 3.17
N PRO A 113 10.23 -26.56 4.46
CA PRO A 113 11.53 -26.97 4.99
C PRO A 113 12.16 -28.11 4.21
N GLN A 114 11.36 -29.08 3.73
CA GLN A 114 11.84 -30.20 2.92
C GLN A 114 12.36 -29.73 1.56
N VAL A 115 11.68 -28.75 0.95
CA VAL A 115 12.06 -28.17 -0.35
C VAL A 115 13.30 -27.30 -0.22
N ILE A 116 13.36 -26.44 0.80
CA ILE A 116 14.49 -25.54 1.05
C ILE A 116 15.75 -26.34 1.42
N ALA A 117 15.61 -27.44 2.16
CA ALA A 117 16.74 -28.32 2.47
C ALA A 117 17.36 -28.96 1.21
N GLN A 118 16.55 -29.22 0.17
CA GLN A 118 17.03 -29.74 -1.11
C GLN A 118 17.52 -28.64 -2.06
N PHE A 119 16.87 -27.47 -2.02
CA PHE A 119 17.16 -26.31 -2.87
C PHE A 119 17.18 -25.02 -2.04
N PRO A 120 18.30 -24.71 -1.36
CA PRO A 120 18.39 -23.50 -0.55
C PRO A 120 18.28 -22.26 -1.45
N LEU A 121 17.34 -21.37 -1.13
CA LEU A 121 17.09 -20.16 -1.93
C LEU A 121 18.26 -19.16 -1.83
N SER A 122 18.75 -18.93 -0.62
CA SER A 122 19.90 -18.07 -0.34
C SER A 122 20.39 -18.32 1.08
N HIS A 123 21.69 -18.16 1.30
CA HIS A 123 22.31 -18.08 2.64
C HIS A 123 22.56 -16.64 3.08
N ASP A 124 22.32 -15.67 2.20
CA ASP A 124 22.46 -14.25 2.49
C ASP A 124 21.18 -13.73 3.16
N VAL A 125 21.31 -13.36 4.44
CA VAL A 125 20.21 -12.85 5.27
C VAL A 125 19.72 -11.49 4.77
N LEU A 126 20.60 -10.65 4.21
CA LEU A 126 20.22 -9.37 3.61
C LEU A 126 19.34 -9.60 2.38
N LEU A 127 19.76 -10.49 1.48
CA LEU A 127 18.98 -10.83 0.28
C LEU A 127 17.62 -11.41 0.66
N THR A 128 17.62 -12.33 1.63
CA THR A 128 16.42 -12.94 2.20
C THR A 128 15.47 -11.89 2.79
N SER A 129 16.00 -10.91 3.51
CA SER A 129 15.22 -9.80 4.07
C SER A 129 14.60 -8.92 2.97
N VAL A 130 15.36 -8.59 1.92
CA VAL A 130 14.83 -7.82 0.79
C VAL A 130 13.65 -8.54 0.14
N TYR A 131 13.77 -9.84 -0.15
CA TYR A 131 12.67 -10.62 -0.74
C TYR A 131 11.49 -10.85 0.22
N ALA A 132 11.74 -11.00 1.52
CA ALA A 132 10.69 -11.03 2.54
C ALA A 132 9.83 -9.75 2.47
N GLY A 133 10.47 -8.59 2.39
CA GLY A 133 9.81 -7.29 2.30
C GLY A 133 9.04 -7.13 0.99
N ILE A 134 9.66 -7.45 -0.16
CA ILE A 134 9.02 -7.29 -1.48
C ILE A 134 7.79 -8.20 -1.61
N ILE A 135 7.95 -9.49 -1.33
CA ILE A 135 6.88 -10.50 -1.51
C ILE A 135 5.77 -10.28 -0.48
N GLY A 136 6.15 -10.03 0.78
CA GLY A 136 5.22 -9.67 1.85
C GLY A 136 4.43 -8.41 1.53
N GLY A 137 5.10 -7.36 1.05
CA GLY A 137 4.48 -6.08 0.71
C GLY A 137 3.57 -6.14 -0.50
N ILE A 138 3.96 -6.84 -1.57
CA ILE A 138 3.04 -7.08 -2.69
C ILE A 138 1.80 -7.83 -2.20
N GLY A 139 1.97 -8.84 -1.34
CA GLY A 139 0.86 -9.58 -0.74
C GLY A 139 -0.06 -8.66 0.08
N ALA A 140 0.52 -7.81 0.94
CA ALA A 140 -0.21 -6.84 1.74
C ALA A 140 -0.96 -5.81 0.90
N GLY A 141 -0.32 -5.23 -0.12
CA GLY A 141 -0.96 -4.29 -1.02
C GLY A 141 -2.15 -4.89 -1.77
N LEU A 142 -2.09 -6.17 -2.16
CA LEU A 142 -3.24 -6.87 -2.76
C LEU A 142 -4.39 -7.06 -1.76
N VAL A 143 -4.09 -7.44 -0.51
CA VAL A 143 -5.10 -7.57 0.56
C VAL A 143 -5.74 -6.21 0.88
N TYR A 144 -4.95 -5.15 0.93
CA TYR A 144 -5.45 -3.78 1.11
C TYR A 144 -6.32 -3.32 -0.06
N ARG A 145 -5.98 -3.71 -1.30
CA ARG A 145 -6.82 -3.47 -2.49
C ARG A 145 -8.14 -4.21 -2.47
N ALA A 146 -8.20 -5.37 -1.81
CA ALA A 146 -9.45 -6.07 -1.53
C ALA A 146 -10.29 -5.36 -0.42
N GLY A 147 -9.78 -4.28 0.17
CA GLY A 147 -10.43 -3.59 1.29
C GLY A 147 -10.38 -4.39 2.60
N SER A 148 -9.43 -5.33 2.71
CA SER A 148 -9.23 -6.15 3.90
C SER A 148 -7.89 -5.82 4.57
N THR A 149 -7.61 -6.46 5.70
CA THR A 149 -6.33 -6.41 6.40
C THR A 149 -6.02 -7.78 7.00
N PHE A 150 -4.75 -8.05 7.30
CA PHE A 150 -4.36 -9.24 8.05
C PHE A 150 -4.71 -9.17 9.54
N GLY A 151 -5.11 -7.99 10.02
CA GLY A 151 -5.39 -7.74 11.43
C GLY A 151 -4.13 -7.32 12.18
N GLY A 152 -4.00 -7.80 13.41
CA GLY A 152 -2.85 -7.57 14.27
C GLY A 152 -2.60 -6.12 14.65
N THR A 153 -1.33 -5.72 14.64
CA THR A 153 -0.93 -4.35 15.01
C THR A 153 -1.50 -3.31 14.07
N ALA A 154 -1.93 -3.66 12.85
CA ALA A 154 -2.66 -2.75 11.97
C ALA A 154 -3.99 -2.27 12.59
N VAL A 155 -4.65 -3.14 13.36
CA VAL A 155 -5.90 -2.78 14.07
C VAL A 155 -5.59 -1.84 15.23
N VAL A 156 -4.60 -2.19 16.04
CA VAL A 156 -4.14 -1.37 17.17
C VAL A 156 -3.67 0.00 16.68
N GLY A 157 -2.88 0.04 15.61
CA GLY A 157 -2.34 1.26 15.06
C GLY A 157 -3.42 2.19 14.53
N ARG A 158 -4.44 1.65 13.86
CA ARG A 158 -5.62 2.46 13.45
C ARG A 158 -6.44 2.96 14.65
N VAL A 159 -6.60 2.14 15.68
CA VAL A 159 -7.26 2.56 16.94
C VAL A 159 -6.50 3.72 17.58
N ILE A 160 -5.17 3.61 17.70
CA ILE A 160 -4.32 4.67 18.25
C ILE A 160 -4.39 5.92 17.39
N GLN A 161 -4.31 5.78 16.05
CA GLN A 161 -4.45 6.90 15.12
C GLN A 161 -5.79 7.63 15.32
N GLN A 162 -6.90 6.91 15.40
CA GLN A 162 -8.22 7.53 15.60
C GLN A 162 -8.33 8.32 16.92
N ARG A 163 -7.60 7.90 17.96
CA ARG A 163 -7.60 8.57 19.26
C ARG A 163 -6.59 9.71 19.39
N THR A 164 -5.45 9.61 18.71
CA THR A 164 -4.31 10.54 18.87
C THR A 164 -4.16 11.52 17.71
N GLY A 165 -4.73 11.22 16.53
CA GLY A 165 -4.54 11.99 15.31
C GLY A 165 -3.15 11.84 14.67
N LEU A 166 -2.27 10.99 15.23
CA LEU A 166 -0.93 10.77 14.69
C LEU A 166 -0.99 10.13 13.29
N PRO A 167 -0.03 10.44 12.39
CA PRO A 167 0.11 9.73 11.13
C PRO A 167 0.28 8.23 11.36
N LEU A 168 -0.40 7.40 10.55
CA LEU A 168 -0.37 5.94 10.70
C LEU A 168 1.06 5.37 10.61
N SER A 169 1.91 5.97 9.78
CA SER A 169 3.32 5.60 9.66
C SER A 169 4.10 5.79 10.96
N GLN A 170 3.82 6.86 11.72
CA GLN A 170 4.44 7.08 13.03
C GLN A 170 3.93 6.06 14.04
N VAL A 171 2.62 5.78 14.03
CA VAL A 171 2.04 4.78 14.92
C VAL A 171 2.66 3.39 14.69
N TYR A 172 2.79 2.98 13.43
CA TYR A 172 3.46 1.71 13.09
C TYR A 172 4.94 1.72 13.45
N ALA A 173 5.65 2.83 13.26
CA ALA A 173 7.04 2.94 13.71
C ALA A 173 7.18 2.67 15.22
N PHE A 174 6.23 3.13 16.05
CA PHE A 174 6.22 2.82 17.48
C PHE A 174 5.81 1.38 17.77
N THR A 175 4.67 0.91 17.23
CA THR A 175 4.14 -0.43 17.57
C THR A 175 5.02 -1.54 17.04
N ASP A 176 5.39 -1.47 15.76
CA ASP A 176 6.17 -2.51 15.11
C ASP A 176 7.65 -2.35 15.45
N GLY A 177 8.15 -1.12 15.60
CA GLY A 177 9.51 -0.86 16.09
C GLY A 177 9.75 -1.41 17.49
N ALA A 178 8.78 -1.29 18.41
CA ALA A 178 8.90 -1.89 19.75
C ALA A 178 9.02 -3.43 19.67
N VAL A 179 8.23 -4.09 18.82
CA VAL A 179 8.32 -5.54 18.59
C VAL A 179 9.68 -5.92 18.01
N ILE A 180 10.22 -5.15 17.06
CA ILE A 180 11.54 -5.38 16.46
C ILE A 180 12.66 -5.21 17.49
N LEU A 181 12.58 -4.19 18.35
CA LEU A 181 13.57 -3.97 19.41
C LEU A 181 13.59 -5.13 20.42
N ILE A 182 12.41 -5.64 20.80
CA ILE A 182 12.31 -6.84 21.65
C ILE A 182 12.93 -8.05 20.95
N ALA A 183 12.66 -8.22 19.65
CA ALA A 183 13.27 -9.29 18.86
C ALA A 183 14.80 -9.15 18.80
N GLY A 184 15.35 -7.93 18.78
CA GLY A 184 16.80 -7.69 18.84
C GLY A 184 17.45 -8.13 20.15
N LEU A 185 16.71 -8.07 21.27
CA LEU A 185 17.18 -8.61 22.56
C LEU A 185 17.16 -10.15 22.60
N ILE A 186 16.29 -10.79 21.80
CA ILE A 186 16.12 -12.25 21.78
C ILE A 186 17.05 -12.90 20.75
N PHE A 187 17.07 -12.38 19.52
CA PHE A 187 17.77 -12.97 18.37
C PHE A 187 19.07 -12.25 18.00
N GLY A 188 19.34 -11.09 18.62
CA GLY A 188 20.50 -10.26 18.33
C GLY A 188 20.17 -9.04 17.46
N TRP A 189 20.99 -8.01 17.59
CA TRP A 189 20.74 -6.70 16.97
C TRP A 189 20.81 -6.73 15.44
N GLU A 190 21.59 -7.63 14.86
CA GLU A 190 21.66 -7.76 13.39
C GLU A 190 20.31 -8.19 12.80
N ILE A 191 19.64 -9.17 13.44
CA ILE A 191 18.30 -9.63 13.04
C ILE A 191 17.27 -8.52 13.21
N ALA A 192 17.39 -7.68 14.24
CA ALA A 192 16.52 -6.51 14.39
C ALA A 192 16.73 -5.46 13.29
N MET A 193 17.98 -5.21 12.87
CA MET A 193 18.28 -4.31 11.75
C MET A 193 17.68 -4.84 10.44
N TYR A 194 17.78 -6.14 10.19
CA TYR A 194 17.08 -6.79 9.08
C TYR A 194 15.56 -6.68 9.23
N GLY A 195 15.02 -6.82 10.44
CA GLY A 195 13.61 -6.59 10.74
C GLY A 195 13.11 -5.21 10.33
N PHE A 196 13.86 -4.14 10.65
CA PHE A 196 13.55 -2.78 10.20
C PHE A 196 13.63 -2.64 8.67
N LEU A 197 14.61 -3.27 8.03
CA LEU A 197 14.73 -3.30 6.57
C LEU A 197 13.50 -3.96 5.93
N VAL A 198 13.07 -5.11 6.44
CA VAL A 198 11.85 -5.80 5.97
C VAL A 198 10.64 -4.91 6.15
N LEU A 199 10.45 -4.29 7.33
CA LEU A 199 9.33 -3.40 7.60
C LEU A 199 9.26 -2.24 6.59
N PHE A 200 10.40 -1.62 6.29
CA PHE A 200 10.49 -0.51 5.34
C PHE A 200 10.19 -0.94 3.89
N ILE A 201 10.82 -2.01 3.42
CA ILE A 201 10.62 -2.52 2.05
C ILE A 201 9.19 -3.04 1.87
N ASN A 202 8.65 -3.72 2.88
CA ASN A 202 7.25 -4.18 2.91
C ASN A 202 6.28 -3.02 2.73
N GLY A 203 6.46 -1.92 3.48
CA GLY A 203 5.67 -0.70 3.32
C GLY A 203 5.71 -0.14 1.90
N LEU A 204 6.91 0.04 1.34
CA LEU A 204 7.08 0.55 -0.04
C LEU A 204 6.43 -0.36 -1.09
N ALA A 205 6.61 -1.67 -0.97
CA ALA A 205 6.03 -2.64 -1.90
C ALA A 205 4.50 -2.73 -1.77
N ALA A 206 3.97 -2.60 -0.55
CA ALA A 206 2.54 -2.53 -0.29
C ALA A 206 1.91 -1.27 -0.88
N ASP A 207 2.51 -0.11 -0.66
CA ASP A 207 2.05 1.17 -1.23
C ASP A 207 2.11 1.13 -2.75
N TYR A 208 3.21 0.64 -3.33
CA TYR A 208 3.35 0.49 -4.78
C TYR A 208 2.28 -0.43 -5.36
N THR A 209 1.93 -1.52 -4.66
CA THR A 209 0.92 -2.48 -5.14
C THR A 209 -0.49 -1.94 -4.97
N LEU A 210 -0.74 -1.22 -3.87
CA LEU A 210 -2.02 -0.59 -3.52
C LEU A 210 -2.36 0.56 -4.46
N GLU A 211 -1.44 1.52 -4.60
CA GLU A 211 -1.66 2.76 -5.32
C GLU A 211 -1.25 2.67 -6.79
N GLY A 212 -0.32 1.76 -7.11
CA GLY A 212 0.34 1.69 -8.41
C GLY A 212 1.50 2.68 -8.51
N PRO A 213 2.29 2.61 -9.60
CA PRO A 213 3.32 3.60 -9.86
C PRO A 213 2.69 5.00 -10.00
N SER A 214 3.25 6.00 -9.30
CA SER A 214 2.93 7.42 -9.52
C SER A 214 3.35 7.82 -10.94
N SER A 215 2.41 7.61 -11.86
CA SER A 215 2.58 7.87 -13.28
C SER A 215 2.17 9.28 -13.66
N THR A 216 1.50 10.02 -12.78
CA THR A 216 0.96 11.36 -13.06
C THR A 216 1.69 12.45 -12.30
N ARG A 217 1.73 13.64 -12.88
CA ARG A 217 2.26 14.87 -12.30
C ARG A 217 1.24 15.97 -12.50
N THR A 218 1.04 16.78 -11.48
CA THR A 218 0.25 18.01 -11.59
C THR A 218 1.22 19.15 -11.76
N VAL A 219 1.13 19.83 -12.89
CA VAL A 219 1.95 20.98 -13.23
C VAL A 219 1.11 22.22 -12.98
N THR A 220 1.64 23.15 -12.18
CA THR A 220 1.04 24.45 -11.91
C THR A 220 1.97 25.53 -12.45
N ILE A 221 1.44 26.43 -13.27
CA ILE A 221 2.18 27.45 -13.99
C ILE A 221 1.56 28.80 -13.65
N ILE A 222 2.35 29.73 -13.14
CA ILE A 222 1.93 31.13 -12.93
C ILE A 222 2.48 31.97 -14.08
N THR A 223 1.56 32.61 -14.82
CA THR A 223 1.84 33.24 -16.11
C THR A 223 0.95 34.47 -16.34
N ASN A 224 1.42 35.39 -17.20
CA ASN A 224 0.61 36.49 -17.72
C ASN A 224 -0.11 36.13 -19.04
N LYS A 225 0.22 34.99 -19.65
CA LYS A 225 -0.30 34.50 -20.92
C LYS A 225 -1.04 33.16 -20.78
N PRO A 226 -2.11 33.07 -19.97
CA PRO A 226 -2.78 31.81 -19.67
C PRO A 226 -3.37 31.12 -20.90
N LYS A 227 -3.90 31.88 -21.87
CA LYS A 227 -4.53 31.32 -23.08
C LYS A 227 -3.51 30.68 -24.01
N GLU A 228 -2.42 31.38 -24.32
CA GLU A 228 -1.34 30.86 -25.18
C GLU A 228 -0.75 29.56 -24.59
N ILE A 229 -0.48 29.54 -23.29
CA ILE A 229 0.01 28.35 -22.59
C ILE A 229 -1.05 27.23 -22.61
N ALA A 230 -2.32 27.54 -22.31
CA ALA A 230 -3.38 26.54 -22.29
C ALA A 230 -3.59 25.88 -23.66
N ASP A 231 -3.63 26.67 -24.72
CA ASP A 231 -3.85 26.18 -26.09
C ASP A 231 -2.67 25.30 -26.55
N ALA A 232 -1.43 25.76 -26.32
CA ALA A 232 -0.23 25.00 -26.66
C ALA A 232 -0.14 23.67 -25.87
N LEU A 233 -0.52 23.67 -24.60
CA LEU A 233 -0.57 22.45 -23.79
C LEU A 233 -1.66 21.48 -24.26
N ILE A 234 -2.86 21.98 -24.59
CA ILE A 234 -3.96 21.15 -25.09
C ILE A 234 -3.55 20.48 -26.41
N GLU A 235 -2.95 21.25 -27.32
CA GLU A 235 -2.54 20.77 -28.64
C GLU A 235 -1.43 19.72 -28.56
N GLN A 236 -0.35 20.00 -27.81
CA GLN A 236 0.84 19.14 -27.82
C GLN A 236 0.76 17.97 -26.82
N THR A 237 0.00 18.11 -25.73
CA THR A 237 -0.09 17.05 -24.70
C THR A 237 -1.39 16.25 -24.74
N HIS A 238 -2.41 16.76 -25.45
CA HIS A 238 -3.78 16.25 -25.48
C HIS A 238 -4.39 16.09 -24.08
N ARG A 239 -4.03 16.99 -23.15
CA ARG A 239 -4.51 17.03 -21.77
C ARG A 239 -5.45 18.20 -21.56
N GLY A 240 -6.43 18.00 -20.69
CA GLY A 240 -7.25 19.09 -20.19
C GLY A 240 -6.42 20.06 -19.36
N VAL A 241 -6.69 21.34 -19.54
CA VAL A 241 -6.05 22.44 -18.82
C VAL A 241 -7.14 23.30 -18.20
N SER A 242 -6.90 23.83 -17.01
CA SER A 242 -7.78 24.80 -16.36
C SER A 242 -6.95 25.96 -15.86
N TYR A 243 -7.48 27.17 -15.93
CA TYR A 243 -6.79 28.34 -15.43
C TYR A 243 -7.74 29.30 -14.71
N TRP A 244 -7.21 30.02 -13.72
CA TRP A 244 -7.95 30.99 -12.93
C TRP A 244 -7.05 32.17 -12.55
N GLN A 245 -7.67 33.31 -12.21
CA GLN A 245 -6.94 34.49 -11.75
C GLN A 245 -6.40 34.29 -10.34
N VAL A 246 -5.19 34.77 -10.10
CA VAL A 246 -4.49 34.74 -8.80
C VAL A 246 -3.78 36.08 -8.58
N THR A 247 -3.66 36.53 -7.34
CA THR A 247 -2.91 37.74 -7.00
C THR A 247 -1.58 37.37 -6.36
N GLY A 248 -0.49 37.97 -6.84
CA GLY A 248 0.84 37.79 -6.25
C GLY A 248 0.88 38.36 -4.83
N GLY A 249 1.13 37.51 -3.82
CA GLY A 249 1.12 37.95 -2.42
C GLY A 249 2.21 38.98 -2.07
N TYR A 250 3.33 39.00 -2.80
CA TYR A 250 4.40 39.98 -2.62
C TYR A 250 4.21 41.21 -3.51
N THR A 251 3.89 41.02 -4.79
CA THR A 251 3.83 42.11 -5.77
C THR A 251 2.48 42.83 -5.81
N GLY A 252 1.40 42.20 -5.33
CA GLY A 252 0.03 42.68 -5.50
C GLY A 252 -0.51 42.58 -6.94
N GLU A 253 0.28 42.06 -7.87
CA GLU A 253 -0.09 41.98 -9.29
C GLU A 253 -1.07 40.84 -9.54
N MET A 254 -2.07 41.11 -10.39
CA MET A 254 -2.94 40.08 -10.94
C MET A 254 -2.20 39.24 -11.98
N ARG A 255 -2.19 37.92 -11.77
CA ARG A 255 -1.62 36.91 -12.67
C ARG A 255 -2.63 35.79 -12.88
N HIS A 256 -2.28 34.81 -13.70
CA HIS A 256 -3.08 33.60 -13.88
C HIS A 256 -2.32 32.36 -13.45
N MET A 257 -3.02 31.44 -12.81
CA MET A 257 -2.53 30.11 -12.49
C MET A 257 -3.16 29.13 -13.47
N VAL A 258 -2.32 28.48 -14.28
CA VAL A 258 -2.68 27.39 -15.19
C VAL A 258 -2.33 26.07 -14.51
N SER A 259 -3.27 25.14 -14.46
CA SER A 259 -3.08 23.81 -13.89
C SER A 259 -3.40 22.74 -14.92
N CYS A 260 -2.47 21.79 -15.05
CA CYS A 260 -2.61 20.64 -15.93
C CYS A 260 -2.10 19.38 -15.22
N THR A 261 -2.82 18.28 -15.38
CA THR A 261 -2.31 16.96 -14.97
C THR A 261 -1.81 16.22 -16.20
N VAL A 262 -0.60 15.68 -16.14
CA VAL A 262 0.06 14.98 -17.25
C VAL A 262 0.68 13.68 -16.76
N TYR A 263 1.04 12.78 -17.67
CA TYR A 263 1.88 11.64 -17.30
C TYR A 263 3.35 12.06 -17.15
N ARG A 264 4.10 11.34 -16.31
CA ARG A 264 5.52 11.60 -16.03
C ARG A 264 6.38 11.81 -17.29
N PRO A 265 6.22 11.03 -18.39
CA PRO A 265 6.99 11.26 -19.62
C PRO A 265 6.66 12.58 -20.33
N GLN A 266 5.45 13.12 -20.14
CA GLN A 266 4.99 14.36 -20.78
C GLN A 266 5.52 15.62 -20.06
N VAL A 267 6.09 15.50 -18.86
CA VAL A 267 6.58 16.64 -18.07
C VAL A 267 7.63 17.46 -18.81
N ASN A 268 8.54 16.80 -19.53
CA ASN A 268 9.58 17.51 -20.28
C ASN A 268 8.98 18.29 -21.46
N ALA A 269 7.94 17.76 -22.11
CA ALA A 269 7.21 18.49 -23.15
C ALA A 269 6.54 19.74 -22.57
N VAL A 270 5.87 19.62 -21.42
CA VAL A 270 5.25 20.77 -20.72
C VAL A 270 6.28 21.86 -20.40
N LYS A 271 7.45 21.48 -19.85
CA LYS A 271 8.53 22.44 -19.57
C LYS A 271 8.98 23.19 -20.82
N ARG A 272 9.16 22.47 -21.92
CA ARG A 272 9.58 23.06 -23.20
C ARG A 272 8.53 24.04 -23.72
N ILE A 273 7.26 23.64 -23.74
CA ILE A 273 6.14 24.47 -24.20
C ILE A 273 6.06 25.77 -23.40
N VAL A 274 6.14 25.68 -22.06
CA VAL A 274 6.10 26.87 -21.21
C VAL A 274 7.29 27.78 -21.50
N ALA A 275 8.50 27.23 -21.63
CA ALA A 275 9.69 28.01 -21.93
C ALA A 275 9.65 28.69 -23.31
N GLU A 276 9.01 28.07 -24.31
CA GLU A 276 8.81 28.64 -25.65
C GLU A 276 7.83 29.82 -25.64
N VAL A 277 6.79 29.78 -24.80
CA VAL A 277 5.75 30.83 -24.71
C VAL A 277 6.15 31.98 -23.77
N GLU A 278 6.68 31.64 -22.59
CA GLU A 278 7.09 32.57 -21.54
C GLU A 278 8.20 31.95 -20.67
N SER A 279 9.46 32.28 -20.96
CA SER A 279 10.63 31.79 -20.22
C SER A 279 10.64 32.22 -18.74
N GLU A 280 10.01 33.36 -18.41
CA GLU A 280 9.92 33.92 -17.06
C GLU A 280 8.74 33.34 -16.24
N ALA A 281 7.96 32.42 -16.81
CA ALA A 281 6.82 31.81 -16.11
C ALA A 281 7.29 30.93 -14.96
N PHE A 282 6.61 31.03 -13.82
CA PHE A 282 6.93 30.21 -12.65
C PHE A 282 6.21 28.86 -12.73
N VAL A 283 6.96 27.77 -12.75
CA VAL A 283 6.42 26.41 -12.92
C VAL A 283 6.73 25.55 -11.70
N THR A 284 5.70 24.93 -11.12
CA THR A 284 5.85 23.88 -10.10
C THR A 284 5.32 22.56 -10.62
N ILE A 285 5.99 21.48 -10.24
CA ILE A 285 5.62 20.11 -10.62
C ILE A 285 5.38 19.32 -9.35
N GLY A 286 4.10 19.12 -9.02
CA GLY A 286 3.65 18.28 -7.93
C GLY A 286 3.63 16.80 -8.33
N VAL A 287 3.96 15.94 -7.37
CA VAL A 287 3.73 14.50 -7.50
C VAL A 287 2.28 14.20 -7.17
N SER A 288 1.58 13.59 -8.12
CA SER A 288 0.21 13.12 -7.92
C SER A 288 0.26 11.61 -7.88
N HIS A 289 -0.29 11.01 -6.81
CA HIS A 289 -0.32 9.56 -6.68
C HIS A 289 -1.26 8.92 -7.72
N GLN A 290 -2.43 9.53 -7.92
CA GLN A 290 -3.41 9.07 -8.90
C GLN A 290 -4.10 10.25 -9.59
N ALA A 291 -4.43 10.10 -10.87
CA ALA A 291 -5.38 10.94 -11.57
C ALA A 291 -6.51 10.05 -12.12
N LEU A 292 -7.75 10.41 -11.82
CA LEU A 292 -8.94 9.63 -12.18
C LEU A 292 -9.89 10.51 -13.00
N GLY A 293 -10.55 9.93 -14.01
CA GLY A 293 -11.51 10.63 -14.86
C GLY A 293 -11.19 10.53 -16.36
N LYS A 294 -11.85 11.37 -17.16
CA LYS A 294 -11.71 11.40 -18.62
C LYS A 294 -10.26 11.76 -19.01
N GLY A 295 -9.65 10.95 -19.89
CA GLY A 295 -8.23 11.08 -20.27
C GLY A 295 -7.26 10.33 -19.34
N PHE A 296 -7.73 9.81 -18.21
CA PHE A 296 -6.96 9.00 -17.26
C PHE A 296 -7.69 7.69 -16.93
N LYS A 297 -7.32 7.05 -15.82
CA LYS A 297 -8.02 5.87 -15.31
C LYS A 297 -9.44 6.26 -14.89
N ARG A 298 -10.45 5.44 -15.20
CA ARG A 298 -11.85 5.76 -14.88
C ARG A 298 -12.06 5.90 -13.36
N LEU A 299 -12.90 6.87 -12.96
CA LEU A 299 -13.51 6.91 -11.62
C LEU A 299 -14.32 5.62 -11.45
N ARG A 300 -13.98 4.82 -10.45
CA ARG A 300 -14.67 3.58 -10.08
C ARG A 300 -15.33 3.75 -8.73
#